data_AF-A0A3M1ZDP5-F1
#
_entry.id   AF-A0A3M1ZDP5-F1
#
_cell.length_a   1.000
_cell.length_b   1.000
_cell.length_c   1.000
_cell.angle_alpha   90.00
_cell.angle_beta   90.00
_cell.angle_gamma   90.00
#
_symmetry.space_group_name_H-M   'P 1'
#
loop_
_entity.id
_entity.type
_entity.pdbx_description
1 polymer ?
#
loop_
_entity_poly.entity_id
_entity_poly.type
_entity_poly.pdbx_seq_one_letter_code
_entity_poly.pdbx_strand_id
1 'polypeptide(L)' 'RDGSLHIKDLGAKNGTFLNGQKLVPEQPRVLRDGDEIRLGRLILEVHFHSDLE' A
#
# COMPACT_ATOMS: atom_id res chain seq x y z
N ARG A 1 -5.86 -18.32 -3.40
CA ARG A 1 -4.79 -17.34 -3.10
C ARG A 1 -4.85 -16.32 -4.22
N ASP A 2 -5.42 -15.16 -3.92
CA ASP A 2 -6.39 -14.53 -4.84
C ASP A 2 -5.75 -13.40 -5.65
N GLY A 3 -4.54 -13.62 -6.15
CA GLY A 3 -3.80 -12.68 -7.02
C GLY A 3 -3.58 -11.27 -6.47
N SER A 4 -3.98 -11.00 -5.22
CA SER A 4 -4.08 -9.66 -4.67
C SER A 4 -2.84 -9.29 -3.89
N LEU A 5 -2.27 -8.14 -4.22
CA LEU A 5 -1.19 -7.55 -3.46
C LEU A 5 -1.77 -6.89 -2.19
N HIS A 6 -1.05 -7.03 -1.08
CA HIS A 6 -1.44 -6.45 0.19
C HIS A 6 -0.31 -5.60 0.74
N ILE A 7 -0.67 -4.55 1.47
CA ILE A 7 0.23 -3.73 2.27
C ILE A 7 -0.05 -3.94 3.75
N LYS A 8 1.02 -3.99 4.55
CA LYS A 8 0.96 -4.11 6.00
C LYS A 8 2.06 -3.25 6.62
N ASP A 9 1.69 -2.40 7.57
CA ASP A 9 2.68 -1.66 8.36
C ASP A 9 3.26 -2.56 9.46
N LEU A 10 4.58 -2.69 9.52
CA LEU A 10 5.31 -3.54 10.47
C LEU A 10 5.76 -2.77 11.73
N GLY A 11 5.06 -1.69 12.07
CA GLY A 11 5.44 -0.80 13.17
C GLY A 11 6.46 0.25 12.76
N ALA A 12 6.35 0.77 11.53
CA ALA A 12 7.20 1.86 11.07
C ALA A 12 7.14 3.06 12.02
N LYS A 13 8.30 3.64 12.37
CA LYS A 13 8.39 4.77 13.32
C LYS A 13 7.46 5.95 12.97
N ASN A 14 7.33 6.27 11.67
CA ASN A 14 6.48 7.36 11.18
C ASN A 14 5.10 6.87 10.71
N GLY A 15 4.85 5.57 10.76
CA GLY A 15 3.71 4.88 10.18
C GLY A 15 3.69 4.84 8.66
N THR A 16 2.80 4.00 8.14
CA THR A 16 2.44 3.91 6.72
C THR A 16 1.02 4.43 6.50
N PHE A 17 0.78 5.11 5.39
CA PHE A 17 -0.53 5.62 5.02
C PHE A 17 -0.93 5.09 3.64
N LEU A 18 -2.23 4.84 3.46
CA LEU A 18 -2.86 4.44 2.21
C LEU A 18 -4.00 5.43 1.91
N ASN A 19 -3.94 6.14 0.78
CA ASN A 19 -4.90 7.17 0.39
C ASN A 19 -5.19 8.18 1.51
N GLY A 20 -4.11 8.69 2.12
CA GLY A 20 -4.17 9.65 3.24
C GLY A 20 -4.54 9.04 4.61
N GLN A 21 -5.00 7.80 4.69
CA GLN A 21 -5.39 7.15 5.94
C GLN A 21 -4.22 6.36 6.54
N LYS A 22 -3.93 6.57 7.83
CA LYS A 22 -2.88 5.81 8.52
C LYS A 22 -3.31 4.36 8.69
N LEU A 23 -2.43 3.42 8.33
CA LEU A 23 -2.68 2.01 8.53
C LEU A 23 -2.63 1.64 10.03
N VAL A 24 -3.47 0.68 10.42
CA VAL A 24 -3.32 0.01 11.70
C VAL A 24 -2.15 -0.97 11.57
N PRO A 25 -1.14 -0.92 12.46
CA PRO A 25 -0.01 -1.85 12.42
C PRO A 25 -0.45 -3.31 12.44
N GLU A 26 0.30 -4.16 11.74
CA GLU A 26 0.07 -5.60 11.60
C GLU A 26 -1.27 -6.01 10.96
N GLN A 27 -2.10 -5.07 10.50
CA GLN A 27 -3.34 -5.35 9.79
C GLN A 27 -3.14 -5.20 8.27
N PRO A 28 -3.18 -6.29 7.48
CA PRO A 28 -3.09 -6.20 6.02
C PRO A 28 -4.25 -5.41 5.41
N ARG A 29 -3.96 -4.66 4.35
CA ARG A 29 -4.95 -4.01 3.48
C ARG A 29 -4.65 -4.40 2.03
N VAL A 30 -5.69 -4.67 1.25
CA VAL A 30 -5.56 -4.93 -0.19
C VAL A 30 -5.13 -3.64 -0.88
N LEU A 31 -4.10 -3.71 -1.71
CA LEU A 31 -3.71 -2.63 -2.61
C LEU A 31 -4.52 -2.71 -3.90
N ARG A 32 -4.91 -1.55 -4.42
CA ARG A 32 -5.60 -1.37 -5.70
C ARG A 32 -4.75 -0.51 -6.63
N ASP A 33 -5.06 -0.62 -7.92
CA ASP A 33 -4.45 0.23 -8.93
C ASP A 33 -4.76 1.71 -8.65
N GLY A 34 -3.76 2.57 -8.77
CA GLY A 34 -3.83 3.99 -8.46
C GLY A 34 -3.80 4.33 -6.96
N ASP A 35 -3.61 3.37 -6.07
CA ASP A 35 -3.51 3.66 -4.63
C ASP A 35 -2.25 4.49 -4.33
N GLU A 36 -2.41 5.55 -3.55
CA GLU A 36 -1.31 6.33 -3.00
C GLU A 36 -0.82 5.70 -1.68
N ILE A 37 0.47 5.40 -1.59
CA ILE A 37 1.14 5.00 -0.36
C ILE A 37 2.06 6.11 0.09
N ARG A 38 1.96 6.48 1.37
CA ARG A 38 2.93 7.40 1.99
C ARG A 38 3.72 6.71 3.10
N LEU A 39 5.04 6.74 2.95
CA LEU A 39 6.05 6.22 3.87
C LEU A 39 6.80 7.40 4.51
N GLY A 40 6.32 7.87 5.66
CA GLY A 40 6.82 9.12 6.25
C GLY A 40 6.59 10.32 5.32
N ARG A 41 7.66 10.81 4.67
CA ARG A 41 7.65 11.93 3.71
C ARG A 41 7.69 11.50 2.24
N LEU A 42 7.92 10.21 1.96
CA LEU A 42 7.91 9.67 0.59
C LEU A 42 6.48 9.32 0.21
N ILE A 43 6.03 9.78 -0.96
CA ILE A 43 4.72 9.45 -1.55
C ILE A 43 4.97 8.64 -2.83
N LEU A 44 4.21 7.56 -3.00
CA LEU A 44 4.27 6.63 -4.11
C LEU A 44 2.85 6.39 -4.62
N GLU A 45 2.67 6.26 -5.93
CA GLU A 45 1.43 5.77 -6.53
C GLU A 45 1.70 4.38 -7.11
N VAL A 46 0.82 3.42 -6.85
CA VAL A 46 0.98 2.02 -7.29
C VAL A 46 0.12 1.78 -8.52
N HIS A 47 0.74 1.35 -9.62
CA HIS A 47 0.03 0.92 -10.82
C HIS A 47 0.35 -0.53 -11.18
N PHE A 48 -0.68 -1.33 -11.37
CA PHE A 48 -0.59 -2.71 -11.81
C PHE A 48 -0.69 -2.76 -13.34
N HIS A 49 0.40 -3.21 -13.97
CA HIS A 49 0.43 -3.47 -15.40
C HIS A 49 0.34 -4.98 -15.60
N SER A 50 -0.62 -5.42 -16.41
CA SER A 50 -0.63 -6.77 -16.94
C SER A 50 0.06 -6.76 -18.29
N ASP A 51 1.24 -7.37 -18.38
CA ASP A 51 1.87 -7.66 -19.67
C ASP A 51 1.10 -8.83 -20.30
N LEU A 52 -0.03 -8.50 -20.92
CA LEU A 52 -0.76 -9.37 -21.83
C LEU A 52 -0.66 -8.72 -23.22
N GLU A 53 0.51 -8.92 -23.83
CA GLU A 53 0.64 -9.00 -25.30
C GLU A 53 0.98 -10.44 -25.69
#